data_AF-A0A3D4I2M4-F1
#
_entry.id   AF-A0A3D4I2M4-F1
#
_cell.length_a   1.000
_cell.length_b   1.000
_cell.length_c   1.000
_cell.angle_alpha   90.00
_cell.angle_beta   90.00
_cell.angle_gamma   90.00
#
_symmetry.space_group_name_H-M   'P 1'
#
loop_
_entity.id
_entity.type
_entity.pdbx_description
1 polymer ?
#
loop_
_entity_poly.entity_id
_entity_poly.type
_entity_poly.pdbx_seq_one_letter_code
_entity_poly.pdbx_strand_id
1 'polypeptide(L)'
;MPEPHSGTSALFERYAGELLRSPDVRKMDNYVQHADVTCLEHCVSVAHMSCAISEKLHIRVDGGSLVRGAMLHDFFLYDWHCKNGRKGLHGFTHPKTALLNAQKCFELNSREKDIILKHMWPLTPVPPRYRESFIVGAADKICSVMETLRLGTVYGMK
;
A
#
# COMPACT_ATOMS: atom_id res chain seq x y z
N MET A 1 -33.11 2.63 -4.89
CA MET A 1 -32.74 1.63 -3.87
C MET A 1 -31.23 1.43 -3.94
N PRO A 2 -30.48 1.49 -2.83
CA PRO A 2 -29.06 1.15 -2.86
C PRO A 2 -28.91 -0.38 -2.84
N GLU A 3 -28.08 -0.90 -3.73
CA GLU A 3 -27.71 -2.32 -3.85
C GLU A 3 -27.05 -2.85 -2.55
N PRO A 4 -27.34 -4.09 -2.13
CA PRO A 4 -26.69 -4.68 -0.97
C PRO A 4 -25.27 -5.17 -1.35
N HIS A 5 -24.26 -4.78 -0.55
CA HIS A 5 -22.84 -5.17 -0.61
C HIS A 5 -21.82 -4.29 -1.39
N SER A 6 -22.13 -3.05 -1.77
CA SER A 6 -21.15 -2.17 -2.46
C SER A 6 -20.18 -1.42 -1.52
N GLY A 7 -19.71 -2.05 -0.44
CA GLY A 7 -18.74 -1.47 0.51
C GLY A 7 -17.29 -1.71 0.08
N THR A 8 -16.37 -0.83 0.46
CA THR A 8 -14.95 -1.00 0.15
C THR A 8 -14.34 -2.25 0.82
N SER A 9 -14.98 -2.78 1.87
CA SER A 9 -14.64 -4.09 2.46
C SER A 9 -14.77 -5.26 1.46
N ALA A 10 -15.84 -5.32 0.66
CA ALA A 10 -15.99 -6.36 -0.36
C ALA A 10 -14.95 -6.21 -1.49
N LEU A 11 -14.60 -4.97 -1.83
CA LEU A 11 -13.53 -4.68 -2.80
C LEU A 11 -12.16 -5.06 -2.25
N PHE A 12 -11.92 -4.84 -0.96
CA PHE A 12 -10.71 -5.26 -0.28
C PHE A 12 -10.54 -6.78 -0.38
N GLU A 13 -11.53 -7.56 0.06
CA GLU A 13 -11.47 -9.03 0.02
C GLU A 13 -11.21 -9.55 -1.41
N ARG A 14 -11.90 -8.98 -2.40
CA ARG A 14 -11.71 -9.35 -3.80
C ARG A 14 -10.29 -9.06 -4.29
N TYR A 15 -9.87 -7.79 -4.27
CA TYR A 15 -8.64 -7.38 -4.93
C TYR A 15 -7.38 -7.74 -4.13
N ALA A 16 -7.43 -7.64 -2.80
CA ALA A 16 -6.33 -8.12 -1.95
C ALA A 16 -6.24 -9.64 -2.03
N GLY A 17 -7.37 -10.35 -2.00
CA GLY A 17 -7.41 -11.81 -2.15
C GLY A 17 -6.86 -12.31 -3.49
N GLU A 18 -7.11 -11.60 -4.59
CA GLU A 18 -6.50 -11.87 -5.89
C GLU A 18 -4.97 -11.70 -5.86
N LEU A 19 -4.47 -10.58 -5.31
CA LEU A 19 -3.04 -10.30 -5.22
C LEU A 19 -2.31 -11.26 -4.27
N LEU A 20 -2.91 -11.65 -3.15
CA LEU A 20 -2.33 -12.56 -2.15
C LEU A 20 -2.09 -13.98 -2.70
N ARG A 21 -2.73 -14.36 -3.81
CA ARG A 21 -2.44 -15.62 -4.52
C ARG A 21 -1.12 -15.57 -5.29
N SER A 22 -0.59 -14.38 -5.56
CA SER A 22 0.71 -14.21 -6.23
C SER A 22 1.85 -14.60 -5.30
N PRO A 23 2.72 -15.54 -5.70
CA PRO A 23 3.93 -15.86 -4.92
C PRO A 23 4.82 -14.64 -4.71
N ASP A 24 4.87 -13.70 -5.66
CA ASP A 24 5.71 -12.50 -5.53
C ASP A 24 5.16 -11.54 -4.47
N VAL A 25 3.84 -11.38 -4.36
CA VAL A 25 3.21 -10.61 -3.28
C VAL A 25 3.51 -11.24 -1.93
N ARG A 26 3.41 -12.57 -1.83
CA ARG A 26 3.73 -13.28 -0.58
C ARG A 26 5.20 -13.17 -0.18
N LYS A 27 6.12 -12.91 -1.11
CA LYS A 27 7.54 -12.67 -0.76
C LYS A 27 7.75 -11.44 0.13
N MET A 28 6.84 -10.47 0.11
CA MET A 28 6.93 -9.29 0.99
C MET A 28 6.95 -9.65 2.48
N ASP A 29 6.42 -10.82 2.84
CA ASP A 29 6.41 -11.35 4.22
C ASP A 29 7.82 -11.64 4.75
N ASN A 30 8.82 -11.76 3.86
CA ASN A 30 10.21 -12.02 4.25
C ASN A 30 10.99 -10.74 4.59
N TYR A 31 10.39 -9.56 4.46
CA TYR A 31 11.09 -8.28 4.64
C TYR A 31 10.39 -7.49 5.74
N VAL A 32 11.09 -7.22 6.84
CA VAL A 32 10.59 -6.36 7.91
C VAL A 32 10.49 -4.92 7.40
N GLN A 33 9.36 -4.26 7.67
CA GLN A 33 9.11 -2.88 7.29
C GLN A 33 9.19 -1.94 8.49
N HIS A 34 8.37 -2.17 9.53
CA HIS A 34 8.33 -1.35 10.74
C HIS A 34 8.36 -2.22 12.00
N ALA A 35 9.34 -1.99 12.88
CA ALA A 35 9.54 -2.78 14.09
C ALA A 35 9.62 -4.29 13.79
N ASP A 36 8.56 -5.04 14.10
CA ASP A 36 8.40 -6.47 13.87
C ASP A 36 7.33 -6.80 12.81
N VAL A 37 6.80 -5.79 12.13
CA VAL A 37 5.78 -5.91 11.07
C VAL A 37 6.45 -6.08 9.71
N THR A 38 6.04 -7.10 8.97
CA THR A 38 6.52 -7.35 7.60
C THR A 38 5.97 -6.35 6.60
N CYS A 39 6.62 -6.22 5.45
CA CYS A 39 6.15 -5.40 4.35
C CYS A 39 4.77 -5.87 3.83
N LEU A 40 4.49 -7.18 3.87
CA LEU A 40 3.18 -7.71 3.51
C LEU A 40 2.10 -7.25 4.48
N GLU A 41 2.32 -7.44 5.79
CA GLU A 41 1.37 -7.03 6.83
C GLU A 41 1.12 -5.53 6.82
N HIS A 42 2.17 -4.74 6.59
CA HIS A 42 2.07 -3.30 6.41
C HIS A 42 1.16 -2.95 5.23
N CYS A 43 1.43 -3.51 4.04
CA CYS A 43 0.62 -3.25 2.84
C CYS A 43 -0.85 -3.64 3.02
N VAL A 44 -1.12 -4.74 3.72
CA VAL A 44 -2.48 -5.19 4.04
C VAL A 44 -3.16 -4.21 5.01
N SER A 45 -2.46 -3.74 6.05
CA SER A 45 -2.95 -2.73 6.97
C SER A 45 -3.27 -1.41 6.28
N VAL A 46 -2.39 -0.95 5.38
CA VAL A 46 -2.58 0.27 4.58
C VAL A 46 -3.78 0.14 3.64
N ALA A 47 -3.95 -1.01 2.98
CA ALA A 47 -5.12 -1.24 2.12
C ALA A 47 -6.43 -1.20 2.92
N HIS A 48 -6.47 -1.83 4.10
CA HIS A 48 -7.64 -1.80 4.97
C HIS A 48 -7.93 -0.38 5.52
N MET A 49 -6.90 0.32 5.99
CA MET A 49 -7.02 1.71 6.47
C MET A 49 -7.48 2.64 5.34
N SER A 50 -7.00 2.45 4.11
CA SER A 50 -7.40 3.25 2.95
C SER A 50 -8.89 3.12 2.66
N CYS A 51 -9.42 1.89 2.69
CA CYS A 51 -10.85 1.61 2.60
C CYS A 51 -11.64 2.35 3.68
N ALA A 52 -11.22 2.21 4.95
CA ALA A 52 -11.88 2.86 6.08
C ALA A 52 -11.88 4.40 6.00
N ILE A 53 -10.76 5.00 5.58
CA ILE A 53 -10.66 6.45 5.37
C ILE A 53 -11.63 6.89 4.27
N SER A 54 -11.65 6.18 3.13
CA SER A 54 -12.51 6.53 2.01
C SER A 54 -13.99 6.47 2.38
N GLU A 55 -14.40 5.46 3.13
CA GLU A 55 -15.78 5.30 3.60
C GLU A 55 -16.16 6.34 4.64
N LYS A 56 -15.34 6.50 5.69
CA LYS A 56 -15.62 7.40 6.81
C LYS A 56 -15.71 8.86 6.37
N LEU A 57 -14.93 9.24 5.36
CA LEU A 57 -14.93 10.60 4.81
C LEU A 57 -15.83 10.75 3.56
N HIS A 58 -16.55 9.69 3.16
CA HIS A 58 -17.41 9.66 1.97
C HIS A 58 -16.69 10.12 0.68
N ILE A 59 -15.40 9.80 0.56
CA ILE A 59 -14.58 10.15 -0.60
C ILE A 59 -14.87 9.13 -1.70
N ARG A 60 -15.41 9.59 -2.84
CA ARG A 60 -15.54 8.74 -4.04
C ARG A 60 -14.17 8.42 -4.64
N VAL A 61 -13.92 7.13 -4.83
CA VAL A 61 -12.68 6.56 -5.35
C VAL A 61 -12.98 5.40 -6.30
N ASP A 62 -12.02 5.07 -7.15
CA ASP A 62 -11.94 3.76 -7.79
C ASP A 62 -11.41 2.73 -6.77
N GLY A 63 -12.32 1.97 -6.16
CA GLY A 63 -11.96 1.07 -5.06
C GLY A 63 -10.98 -0.05 -5.45
N GLY A 64 -11.01 -0.51 -6.71
CA GLY A 64 -10.04 -1.48 -7.21
C GLY A 64 -8.62 -0.92 -7.25
N SER A 65 -8.45 0.28 -7.82
CA SER A 65 -7.17 0.98 -7.82
C SER A 65 -6.70 1.33 -6.41
N LEU A 66 -7.62 1.71 -5.51
CA LEU A 66 -7.28 2.01 -4.12
C LEU A 66 -6.66 0.79 -3.44
N VAL A 67 -7.35 -0.37 -3.48
CA VAL A 67 -6.87 -1.59 -2.83
C VAL A 67 -5.61 -2.12 -3.49
N ARG A 68 -5.58 -2.23 -4.83
CA ARG A 68 -4.42 -2.76 -5.55
C ARG A 68 -3.20 -1.86 -5.42
N GLY A 69 -3.39 -0.54 -5.51
CA GLY A 69 -2.32 0.43 -5.30
C GLY A 69 -1.76 0.37 -3.88
N ALA A 70 -2.62 0.27 -2.86
CA ALA A 70 -2.19 0.11 -1.47
C ALA A 70 -1.45 -1.21 -1.23
N MET A 71 -1.91 -2.32 -1.79
CA MET A 71 -1.24 -3.62 -1.65
C MET A 71 0.14 -3.68 -2.32
N LEU A 72 0.43 -2.77 -3.25
CA LEU A 72 1.65 -2.79 -4.07
C LEU A 72 2.57 -1.57 -3.85
N HIS A 73 2.20 -0.62 -2.98
CA HIS A 73 2.94 0.63 -2.82
C HIS A 73 4.41 0.42 -2.39
N ASP A 74 4.63 -0.62 -1.58
CA ASP A 74 5.92 -1.04 -1.04
C ASP A 74 6.45 -2.34 -1.68
N PHE A 75 6.04 -2.66 -2.91
CA PHE A 75 6.43 -3.89 -3.62
C PHE A 75 7.90 -3.90 -4.11
N PHE A 76 8.85 -3.50 -3.26
CA PHE A 76 10.26 -3.35 -3.58
C PHE A 76 11.06 -4.67 -3.49
N LEU A 77 10.58 -5.66 -2.73
CA LEU A 77 11.08 -7.05 -2.67
C LEU A 77 12.57 -7.21 -2.26
N TYR A 78 13.02 -6.46 -1.26
CA TYR A 78 14.35 -6.61 -0.65
C TYR A 78 14.34 -6.10 0.79
N ASP A 79 15.22 -6.59 1.67
CA ASP A 79 15.37 -6.00 3.00
C ASP A 79 16.05 -4.63 2.91
N TRP A 80 15.34 -3.55 3.26
CA TRP A 80 15.87 -2.19 3.15
C TRP A 80 16.83 -1.81 4.28
N HIS A 81 16.87 -2.57 5.37
CA HIS A 81 17.84 -2.42 6.45
C HIS A 81 19.24 -2.82 6.00
N CYS A 82 19.35 -3.74 5.04
CA CYS A 82 20.59 -4.11 4.39
C CYS A 82 20.85 -3.21 3.18
N LYS A 83 21.92 -2.40 3.22
CA LYS A 83 22.23 -1.50 2.11
C LYS A 83 22.62 -2.22 0.81
N ASN A 84 23.10 -3.47 0.83
CA ASN A 84 23.34 -4.35 -0.34
C ASN A 84 23.74 -3.67 -1.68
N GLY A 85 24.62 -2.67 -1.64
CA GLY A 85 25.04 -1.90 -2.83
C GLY A 85 23.99 -0.92 -3.40
N ARG A 86 22.82 -0.81 -2.79
CA ARG A 86 21.73 0.11 -3.14
C ARG A 86 22.16 1.56 -2.91
N LYS A 87 21.91 2.41 -3.92
CA LYS A 87 22.26 3.84 -3.89
C LYS A 87 21.06 4.69 -3.49
N GLY A 88 21.31 5.72 -2.69
CA GLY A 88 20.29 6.67 -2.23
C GLY A 88 19.55 6.23 -0.96
N LEU A 89 18.76 7.15 -0.41
CA LEU A 89 17.94 6.91 0.78
C LEU A 89 16.68 6.12 0.43
N HIS A 90 16.32 5.12 1.25
CA HIS A 90 15.20 4.20 0.98
C HIS A 90 13.90 4.94 0.63
N GLY A 91 13.47 5.87 1.49
CA GLY A 91 12.22 6.61 1.32
C GLY A 91 12.12 7.46 0.04
N PHE A 92 13.23 7.72 -0.66
CA PHE A 92 13.23 8.48 -1.91
C PHE A 92 13.31 7.58 -3.16
N THR A 93 13.68 6.32 -2.99
CA THR A 93 14.02 5.43 -4.11
C THR A 93 13.13 4.19 -4.19
N HIS A 94 12.55 3.74 -3.07
CA HIS A 94 11.68 2.56 -3.10
C HIS A 94 10.40 2.77 -3.94
N PRO A 95 9.75 3.95 -4.03
CA PRO A 95 8.52 4.08 -4.82
C PRO A 95 8.75 3.74 -6.30
N LYS A 96 9.91 4.13 -6.83
CA LYS A 96 10.33 3.77 -8.20
C LYS A 96 10.61 2.28 -8.34
N THR A 97 11.24 1.68 -7.34
CA THR A 97 11.58 0.25 -7.36
C THR A 97 10.32 -0.61 -7.26
N ALA A 98 9.41 -0.27 -6.35
CA ALA A 98 8.11 -0.89 -6.18
C ALA A 98 7.29 -0.81 -7.47
N LEU A 99 7.23 0.37 -8.10
CA LEU A 99 6.55 0.53 -9.39
C LEU A 99 7.15 -0.37 -10.48
N LEU A 100 8.48 -0.37 -10.63
CA LEU A 100 9.16 -1.19 -11.63
C LEU A 100 8.92 -2.69 -11.42
N ASN A 101 8.92 -3.17 -10.19
CA ASN A 101 8.62 -4.56 -9.87
C ASN A 101 7.14 -4.88 -10.15
N ALA A 102 6.23 -4.02 -9.70
CA ALA A 102 4.79 -4.24 -9.87
C ALA A 102 4.41 -4.27 -11.36
N GLN A 103 5.03 -3.42 -12.20
CA GLN A 103 4.84 -3.43 -13.65
C GLN A 103 5.37 -4.69 -14.35
N LYS A 104 6.31 -5.43 -13.76
CA LYS A 104 6.79 -6.72 -14.30
C LYS A 104 5.82 -7.86 -13.99
N CYS A 105 5.13 -7.79 -12.86
CA CYS A 105 4.27 -8.85 -12.35
C CYS A 105 2.78 -8.64 -12.68
N PHE A 106 2.36 -7.38 -12.87
CA PHE A 106 0.95 -7.01 -12.99
C PHE A 106 0.72 -5.95 -14.07
N GLU A 107 -0.43 -6.03 -14.72
CA GLU A 107 -0.95 -4.90 -15.49
C GLU A 107 -1.47 -3.84 -14.53
N LEU A 108 -0.89 -2.63 -14.64
CA LEU A 108 -1.24 -1.50 -13.78
C LEU A 108 -1.90 -0.38 -14.56
N ASN A 109 -2.99 0.16 -14.00
CA ASN A 109 -3.65 1.35 -14.52
C ASN A 109 -2.94 2.64 -14.05
N SER A 110 -3.39 3.81 -14.53
CA SER A 110 -2.76 5.09 -14.21
C SER A 110 -2.86 5.51 -12.75
N ARG A 111 -3.94 5.13 -12.04
CA ARG A 111 -4.12 5.41 -10.61
C ARG A 111 -3.17 4.57 -9.77
N GLU A 112 -3.13 3.26 -10.02
CA GLU A 112 -2.23 2.33 -9.31
C GLU A 112 -0.78 2.76 -9.44
N LYS A 113 -0.34 3.14 -10.65
CA LYS A 113 1.02 3.65 -10.88
C LYS A 113 1.30 4.93 -10.09
N ASP A 114 0.34 5.86 -10.02
CA ASP A 114 0.48 7.12 -9.29
C ASP A 114 0.50 6.89 -7.77
N ILE A 115 -0.34 5.99 -7.25
CA ILE A 115 -0.34 5.56 -5.84
C ILE A 115 1.05 5.05 -5.47
N ILE A 116 1.54 4.02 -6.19
CA ILE A 116 2.82 3.39 -5.87
C ILE A 116 3.96 4.41 -5.96
N LEU A 117 4.00 5.23 -7.00
CA LEU A 117 5.11 6.16 -7.23
C LEU A 117 5.14 7.34 -6.25
N LYS A 118 3.98 7.75 -5.71
CA LYS A 118 3.85 9.03 -5.00
C LYS A 118 3.31 8.92 -3.58
N HIS A 119 3.07 7.71 -3.07
CA HIS A 119 2.60 7.54 -1.71
C HIS A 119 3.53 8.22 -0.68
N MET A 120 4.84 8.33 -0.94
CA MET A 120 5.80 9.02 -0.07
C MET A 120 5.71 10.55 -0.07
N TRP A 121 4.82 11.20 -0.83
CA TRP A 121 4.60 12.64 -0.68
C TRP A 121 4.15 12.96 0.77
N PRO A 122 4.64 14.05 1.41
CA PRO A 122 5.48 15.13 0.88
C PRO A 122 6.99 14.91 0.95
N LEU A 123 7.48 13.73 1.36
CA LEU A 123 8.91 13.41 1.34
C LEU A 123 9.46 13.45 -0.10
N THR A 124 8.71 12.88 -1.04
CA THR A 124 8.98 13.03 -2.47
C THR A 124 8.32 14.31 -3.01
N PRO A 125 9.01 15.11 -3.85
CA PRO A 125 8.57 16.48 -4.17
C PRO A 125 7.35 16.56 -5.10
N VAL A 126 7.02 15.49 -5.84
CA VAL A 126 5.93 15.51 -6.81
C VAL A 126 4.62 15.10 -6.13
N PRO A 127 3.59 15.96 -6.12
CA PRO A 127 2.33 15.64 -5.47
C PRO A 127 1.53 14.55 -6.22
N PRO A 128 0.71 13.78 -5.48
CA PRO A 128 -0.21 12.82 -6.08
C PRO A 128 -1.25 13.47 -7.00
N ARG A 129 -1.70 12.73 -8.02
CA ARG A 129 -2.71 13.22 -8.99
C ARG A 129 -4.12 12.77 -8.62
N TYR A 130 -4.26 11.61 -7.99
CA TYR A 130 -5.55 10.96 -7.73
C TYR A 130 -5.87 10.95 -6.24
N ARG A 131 -7.15 10.94 -5.89
CA ARG A 131 -7.64 10.98 -4.49
C ARG A 131 -7.17 9.74 -3.74
N GLU A 132 -7.18 8.61 -4.43
CA GLU A 132 -6.69 7.32 -3.99
C GLU A 132 -5.23 7.41 -3.55
N SER A 133 -4.38 8.09 -4.32
CA SER A 133 -2.98 8.29 -3.98
C SER A 133 -2.79 9.12 -2.70
N PHE A 134 -3.62 10.14 -2.47
CA PHE A 134 -3.62 10.88 -1.20
C PHE A 134 -4.09 10.02 -0.03
N ILE A 135 -5.14 9.22 -0.23
CA ILE A 135 -5.67 8.33 0.80
C ILE A 135 -4.62 7.28 1.19
N VAL A 136 -4.05 6.57 0.22
CA VAL A 136 -3.03 5.54 0.47
C VAL A 136 -1.80 6.18 1.10
N GLY A 137 -1.38 7.34 0.61
CA GLY A 137 -0.30 8.10 1.22
C GLY A 137 -0.56 8.40 2.69
N ALA A 138 -1.76 8.89 3.07
CA ALA A 138 -2.10 9.15 4.47
C ALA A 138 -2.20 7.87 5.31
N ALA A 139 -2.85 6.82 4.77
CA ALA A 139 -3.00 5.52 5.41
C ALA A 139 -1.65 4.88 5.74
N ASP A 140 -0.69 4.95 4.81
CA ASP A 140 0.69 4.51 5.01
C ASP A 140 1.34 5.18 6.23
N LYS A 141 1.27 6.51 6.37
CA LYS A 141 1.90 7.21 7.51
C LYS A 141 1.21 6.84 8.82
N ILE A 142 -0.11 6.71 8.81
CA ILE A 142 -0.88 6.31 10.00
C ILE A 142 -0.45 4.91 10.45
N CYS A 143 -0.44 3.94 9.53
CA CYS A 143 -0.03 2.56 9.82
C CYS A 143 1.43 2.52 10.28
N SER A 144 2.33 3.19 9.55
CA SER A 144 3.75 3.30 9.89
C SER A 144 3.99 3.79 11.32
N VAL A 145 3.28 4.84 11.75
CA VAL A 145 3.37 5.38 13.12
C VAL A 145 2.84 4.37 14.14
N MET A 146 1.67 3.78 13.90
CA MET A 146 1.07 2.80 14.81
C MET A 146 1.95 1.56 14.99
N GLU A 147 2.48 1.04 13.90
CA GLU A 147 3.36 -0.14 13.86
C GLU A 147 4.69 0.15 14.56
N THR A 148 5.31 1.29 14.26
CA THR A 148 6.58 1.71 14.91
C THR A 148 6.42 1.88 16.42
N LEU A 149 5.28 2.41 16.87
CA LEU A 149 4.96 2.58 18.29
C LEU A 149 4.40 1.30 18.94
N ARG A 150 4.29 0.19 18.20
CA ARG A 150 3.72 -1.09 18.65
C ARG A 150 2.30 -0.95 19.22
N LEU A 151 1.51 -0.06 18.64
CA LEU A 151 0.10 0.14 19.00
C LEU A 151 -0.84 -0.85 18.28
N GLY A 152 -0.26 -1.88 17.63
CA GLY A 152 -0.97 -2.89 16.84
C GLY A 152 -1.02 -2.56 15.35
N THR A 153 -1.18 -3.59 14.51
CA THR A 153 -1.49 -3.46 13.08
C THR A 153 -2.97 -3.16 12.90
N VAL A 154 -3.32 -2.31 11.93
CA VAL A 154 -4.73 -1.99 11.63
C VAL A 154 -5.47 -3.24 11.18
N TYR A 155 -4.82 -4.06 10.36
CA TYR A 155 -5.30 -5.39 10.04
C TYR A 155 -4.79 -6.36 11.11
N GLY A 156 -5.70 -6.88 11.95
CA GLY A 156 -5.33 -7.78 13.05
C GLY A 156 -5.27 -7.14 14.44
N MET A 157 -5.94 -5.99 14.67
CA MET A 157 -6.44 -5.70 16.03
C MET A 157 -7.35 -6.86 16.46
N LYS A 158 -6.78 -7.82 17.17
CA LYS A 158 -7.47 -8.92 17.84
C LYS A 158 -8.34 -8.40 18.97
#